data_AF-A0A962C9J7-F1
#
_entry.id   AF-A0A962C9J7-F1
#
_cell.length_a   1.000
_cell.length_b   1.000
_cell.length_c   1.000
_cell.angle_alpha   90.00
_cell.angle_beta   90.00
_cell.angle_gamma   90.00
#
_symmetry.space_group_name_H-M   'P 1'
#
loop_
_entity.id
_entity.type
_entity.pdbx_description
1 polymer ?
#
loop_
_entity_poly.entity_id
_entity_poly.type
_entity_poly.pdbx_seq_one_letter_code
_entity_poly.pdbx_strand_id
1 'polypeptide(L)' 'AMQVGLYELDFHVGDYFATLGVAQTEPRFLDVVTVRFGIADDRAHLHVPLLVSPYGYSTYRGS' A
#
# COMPACT_ATOMS: atom_id res chain seq x y z
N ALA A 1 10.04 -5.60 17.98
CA ALA A 1 9.59 -4.20 17.95
C ALA A 1 10.23 -3.55 16.73
N MET A 2 9.46 -2.93 15.84
CA MET A 2 10.06 -2.08 14.80
C MET A 2 10.59 -0.81 15.45
N GLN A 3 11.67 -0.25 14.91
CA GLN A 3 12.23 0.98 15.45
C GLN A 3 11.34 2.18 15.12
N VAL A 4 11.43 3.23 15.95
CA VAL A 4 10.84 4.53 15.62
C VAL A 4 11.52 5.07 14.37
N GLY A 5 10.73 5.51 13.40
CA GLY A 5 11.24 5.96 12.11
C GLY A 5 10.18 6.09 11.03
N LEU A 6 10.63 6.46 9.84
CA LEU A 6 9.81 6.48 8.64
C LEU A 6 10.03 5.20 7.84
N TYR A 7 8.93 4.63 7.37
CA TYR A 7 8.89 3.39 6.61
C TYR A 7 8.04 3.56 5.37
N GLU A 8 8.28 2.69 4.40
CA GLU A 8 7.54 2.60 3.15
C GLU A 8 7.12 1.14 2.93
N LEU A 9 5.90 0.97 2.41
CA LEU A 9 5.41 -0.29 1.87
C LEU A 9 5.10 -0.11 0.40
N ASP A 10 5.74 -0.91 -0.45
CA ASP A 10 5.49 -0.95 -1.87
C ASP A 10 4.55 -2.11 -2.21
N PHE A 11 3.36 -1.76 -2.69
CA PHE A 11 2.37 -2.72 -3.15
C PHE A 11 2.39 -2.77 -4.67
N HIS A 12 2.80 -3.91 -5.25
CA HIS A 12 2.78 -4.18 -6.69
C HIS A 12 1.35 -4.48 -7.19
N VAL A 13 0.48 -3.47 -7.14
CA VAL A 13 -0.96 -3.60 -7.43
C VAL A 13 -1.24 -3.84 -8.91
N GLY A 14 -0.38 -3.32 -9.79
CA GLY A 14 -0.45 -3.54 -11.22
C GLY A 14 -0.34 -5.02 -11.54
N ASP A 15 0.68 -5.68 -11.00
CA ASP A 15 0.91 -7.11 -11.18
C ASP A 15 -0.20 -7.94 -10.55
N TYR A 16 -0.65 -7.58 -9.34
CA TYR A 16 -1.80 -8.22 -8.70
C TYR A 16 -3.03 -8.23 -9.61
N PHE A 17 -3.45 -7.09 -10.14
CA PHE A 17 -4.62 -7.03 -11.03
C PHE A 17 -4.38 -7.71 -12.39
N ALA A 18 -3.16 -7.70 -12.91
CA ALA A 18 -2.81 -8.44 -14.11
C ALA A 18 -2.98 -9.96 -13.92
N THR A 19 -2.58 -10.51 -12.76
CA THR A 19 -2.79 -11.94 -12.45
C THR A 19 -4.26 -12.32 -12.31
N LEU A 20 -5.13 -11.35 -11.98
CA LEU A 20 -6.57 -11.55 -11.92
C LEU A 20 -7.29 -11.35 -13.27
N GLY A 21 -6.55 -11.02 -14.34
CA GLY A 21 -7.13 -10.77 -15.66
C GLY A 21 -7.95 -9.48 -15.75
N VAL A 22 -7.74 -8.53 -14.83
CA VAL A 22 -8.42 -7.23 -14.87
C VAL A 22 -7.82 -6.38 -15.98
N ALA A 23 -8.66 -5.86 -16.87
CA ALA A 23 -8.22 -4.96 -17.94
C ALA A 23 -7.63 -3.67 -17.36
N GLN A 24 -6.45 -3.31 -17.83
CA GLN A 24 -5.69 -2.13 -17.41
C GLN A 24 -5.34 -1.28 -18.63
N THR A 25 -5.18 0.02 -18.42
CA THR A 25 -4.57 0.91 -19.41
C THR A 25 -3.07 0.65 -19.49
N GLU A 26 -2.46 0.97 -20.63
CA GLU A 26 -1.00 1.01 -20.78
C GLU A 26 -0.59 2.45 -21.15
N PRO A 27 0.18 3.15 -20.28
CA PRO A 27 0.67 2.69 -18.98
C PRO A 27 -0.44 2.49 -17.94
N ARG A 28 -0.20 1.56 -17.01
CA ARG A 28 -1.07 1.32 -15.85
C ARG A 28 -1.18 2.61 -15.05
N PHE A 29 -2.40 3.01 -14.71
CA PHE A 29 -2.60 4.20 -13.87
C PHE A 29 -2.04 4.01 -12.46
N LEU A 30 -2.24 2.83 -11.87
CA LEU A 30 -1.56 2.39 -10.66
C LEU A 30 -0.80 1.09 -10.93
N ASP A 31 0.52 1.13 -10.80
CA ASP A 31 1.40 -0.04 -10.93
C ASP A 31 2.00 -0.44 -9.58
N VAL A 32 2.79 0.44 -8.98
CA VAL A 32 3.26 0.32 -7.59
C VAL A 32 2.64 1.44 -6.76
N VAL A 33 1.98 1.07 -5.67
CA VAL A 33 1.48 2.02 -4.66
C VAL A 33 2.43 2.00 -3.47
N THR A 34 3.17 3.10 -3.28
CA THR A 34 4.03 3.30 -2.11
C THR A 34 3.26 4.01 -1.00
N VAL A 35 3.12 3.36 0.15
CA VAL A 35 2.53 3.97 1.35
C VAL A 35 3.66 4.30 2.33
N ARG A 36 3.92 5.60 2.51
CA ARG A 36 4.89 6.10 3.49
C ARG A 36 4.21 6.44 4.81
N PHE A 37 4.71 5.92 5.92
CA PHE A 37 4.15 6.15 7.25
C PHE A 37 5.25 6.20 8.33
N GLY A 38 4.88 6.73 9.49
CA GLY A 38 5.77 6.84 10.65
C GLY A 38 5.42 5.84 11.74
N ILE A 39 6.44 5.24 12.33
CA ILE A 39 6.36 4.52 13.60
C ILE A 39 6.84 5.47 14.69
N ALA A 40 5.97 5.81 15.63
CA ALA A 40 6.28 6.71 16.74
C ALA A 40 6.45 6.00 18.10
N ASP A 41 5.98 4.76 18.20
CA ASP A 41 6.07 3.90 19.39
C ASP A 41 6.44 2.49 18.93
N ASP A 42 7.57 1.98 19.41
CA ASP A 42 8.15 0.69 19.00
C ASP A 42 7.38 -0.53 19.55
N ARG A 43 6.44 -0.28 20.49
CA ARG A 43 5.56 -1.30 21.08
C ARG A 43 4.13 -1.25 20.53
N ALA A 44 3.79 -0.25 19.72
CA ALA A 44 2.45 -0.12 19.17
C ALA A 44 2.17 -1.21 18.14
N HIS A 45 0.95 -1.76 18.18
CA HIS A 45 0.41 -2.52 17.06
C HIS A 45 0.03 -1.54 15.94
N LEU A 46 0.61 -1.72 14.76
CA LEU A 46 0.38 -0.86 13.61
C LEU A 46 -0.36 -1.62 12.53
N HIS A 47 -1.60 -1.21 12.28
CA HIS A 47 -2.40 -1.68 11.17
C HIS A 47 -2.50 -0.58 10.11
N VAL A 48 -1.91 -0.82 8.94
CA VAL A 48 -1.90 0.11 7.81
C VAL A 48 -2.54 -0.59 6.59
N PRO A 49 -3.88 -0.71 6.55
CA PRO A 49 -4.56 -1.38 5.45
C PRO A 49 -4.50 -0.58 4.15
N LEU A 50 -4.66 -1.30 3.04
CA LEU A 50 -4.81 -0.74 1.70
C LEU A 50 -6.13 -1.24 1.11
N LEU A 51 -7.04 -0.32 0.77
CA LEU A 51 -8.14 -0.60 -0.16
C LEU A 51 -7.72 -0.09 -1.54
N VAL A 52 -7.79 -0.94 -2.56
CA VAL A 52 -7.27 -0.58 -3.88
C VAL A 52 -8.14 -1.10 -5.02
N SER A 53 -8.23 -0.27 -6.05
CA SER A 53 -8.72 -0.58 -7.39
C SER A 53 -7.63 -0.21 -8.41
N PRO A 54 -7.74 -0.58 -9.69
CA PRO A 54 -6.79 -0.13 -10.71
C PRO A 54 -6.69 1.40 -10.88
N TYR A 55 -7.65 2.17 -10.35
CA TYR A 55 -7.80 3.61 -10.61
C TYR A 55 -7.72 4.50 -9.36
N GLY A 56 -7.49 3.91 -8.19
CA GLY A 56 -7.45 4.65 -6.94
C GLY A 56 -7.28 3.72 -5.76
N TYR A 57 -6.77 4.27 -4.67
CA TYR A 57 -6.59 3.55 -3.42
C TYR A 57 -6.86 4.47 -2.22
N SER A 58 -7.09 3.85 -1.08
CA SER A 58 -7.11 4.53 0.21
C SER A 58 -6.37 3.71 1.25
N THR A 59 -5.80 4.42 2.21
CA THR A 59 -5.12 3.84 3.37
C THR A 59 -5.40 4.72 4.59
N TYR A 60 -5.24 4.15 5.78
CA TYR A 60 -5.42 4.84 7.05
C TYR A 60 -4.65 4.12 8.16
N ARG A 61 -4.53 4.73 9.33
CA ARG A 61 -4.04 4.06 10.54
C ARG A 61 -5.21 3.39 11.26
N GLY A 62 -5.23 2.06 11.25
CA GLY A 62 -6.17 1.25 12.03
C GLY A 62 -5.77 1.09 13.50
N SER A 63 -6.68 0.51 14.28
CA SER A 63 -6.47 0.03 15.66
C SER A 63 -5.98 -1.40 15.70
#